data_AF-Q0UWL4-F1
#
_entry.id   AF-Q0UWL4-F1
#
_cell.length_a   1.000
_cell.length_b   1.000
_cell.length_c   1.000
_cell.angle_alpha   90.00
_cell.angle_beta   90.00
_cell.angle_gamma   90.00
#
_symmetry.space_group_name_H-M   'P 1'
#
loop_
_entity.id
_entity.type
_entity.pdbx_description
1 polymer ?
#
loop_
_entity_poly.entity_id
_entity_poly.type
_entity_poly.pdbx_seq_one_letter_code
_entity_poly.pdbx_strand_id
1 'polypeptide(L)'
;MTDVLYQLVKNPKTLEKLIEEIDDALNEEEDQPKDGVIPCDKMKYMPYLRTGLDESLRLFPTTPHGLPREIPPDGIQEAFLLLCLPSSRTGSSQNFPRADQDISERWLGEEGKSLQSFILAFFSRGDGLHWPQHQ
;
A
#
# COMPACT_ATOMS: atom_id res chain seq x y z
N MET A 1 -5.64 1.64 10.13
CA MET A 1 -4.94 2.88 10.60
C MET A 1 -4.27 2.64 11.95
N THR A 2 -4.92 1.97 12.91
CA THR A 2 -4.31 1.54 14.18
C THR A 2 -3.11 0.61 14.00
N ASP A 3 -3.10 -0.21 12.96
CA ASP A 3 -2.04 -1.21 12.72
C ASP A 3 -0.69 -0.56 12.40
N VAL A 4 -0.71 0.56 11.67
CA VAL A 4 0.50 1.34 11.36
C VAL A 4 1.14 1.84 12.65
N LEU A 5 0.35 2.46 13.53
CA LEU A 5 0.84 2.99 14.81
C LEU A 5 1.39 1.87 15.70
N TYR A 6 0.72 0.72 15.71
CA TYR A 6 1.19 -0.45 16.45
C TYR A 6 2.56 -0.94 15.95
N GLN A 7 2.75 -1.01 14.63
CA GLN A 7 4.00 -1.45 14.03
C GLN A 7 5.13 -0.44 14.24
N LEU A 8 4.85 0.87 14.14
CA LEU A 8 5.83 1.92 14.44
C LEU A 8 6.32 1.86 15.89
N VAL A 9 5.41 1.66 16.85
CA VAL A 9 5.78 1.53 18.27
C VAL A 9 6.62 0.27 18.52
N LYS A 10 6.36 -0.81 17.78
CA LYS A 10 7.16 -2.05 17.86
C LYS A 10 8.55 -1.92 17.24
N ASN A 11 8.69 -1.06 16.24
CA ASN A 11 9.92 -0.85 15.47
C ASN A 11 10.46 0.56 15.70
N PRO A 12 11.10 0.83 16.85
CA PRO A 12 11.53 2.19 17.22
C PRO A 12 12.50 2.81 16.21
N LYS A 13 13.32 2.00 15.53
CA LYS A 13 14.22 2.47 14.46
C LYS A 13 13.47 3.06 13.27
N THR A 14 12.35 2.45 12.88
CA THR A 14 11.51 2.96 11.78
C THR A 14 10.79 4.22 12.22
N LEU A 15 10.35 4.27 13.48
CA LEU A 15 9.71 5.45 14.06
C LEU A 15 10.68 6.65 14.14
N GLU A 16 11.92 6.45 14.59
CA GLU A 16 12.94 7.51 14.65
C GLU A 16 13.20 8.10 13.26
N LYS A 17 13.42 7.25 12.25
CA LYS A 17 13.62 7.69 10.86
C LYS A 17 12.42 8.43 10.28
N LEU A 18 11.20 8.01 10.63
CA LEU A 18 9.97 8.69 10.22
C LEU A 18 9.83 10.06 10.87
N ILE A 19 10.21 10.19 12.14
CA ILE A 19 10.21 11.48 12.86
C ILE A 19 11.23 12.42 12.22
N GLU A 20 12.46 11.94 11.96
CA GLU A 20 13.48 12.71 11.25
C GLU A 20 12.97 13.18 9.87
N GLU A 21 12.34 12.31 9.09
CA GLU A 21 11.76 12.64 7.78
C GLU A 21 10.64 13.70 7.88
N ILE A 22 9.81 13.65 8.93
CA ILE A 22 8.76 14.64 9.20
C ILE A 22 9.37 15.98 9.60
N ASP A 23 10.35 15.97 10.51
CA ASP A 23 11.03 17.17 10.99
C ASP A 23 11.77 17.87 9.83
N ASP A 24 12.47 17.11 8.99
CA ASP A 24 13.12 17.64 7.79
C ASP A 24 12.09 18.24 6.82
N ALA A 25 11.00 17.53 6.55
CA ALA A 25 9.95 18.01 5.65
C ALA A 25 9.26 19.30 6.15
N LEU A 26 9.21 19.52 7.46
CA LEU A 26 8.66 20.74 8.08
C LEU A 26 9.68 21.90 8.07
N ASN A 27 10.97 21.61 8.21
CA ASN A 27 12.03 22.62 8.29
C ASN A 27 12.53 23.11 6.92
N GLU A 28 12.32 22.36 5.84
CA GLU A 28 12.86 22.66 4.50
C GLU A 28 12.26 23.90 3.80
N GLU A 29 11.15 24.48 4.27
CA GLU A 29 10.48 25.59 3.56
C GLU A 29 10.24 26.83 4.44
N GLU A 30 10.87 27.95 4.07
CA GLU A 30 10.54 29.29 4.57
C GLU A 30 9.08 29.70 4.29
N ASP A 31 8.41 29.01 3.35
CA ASP A 31 7.06 29.31 2.86
C ASP A 31 5.96 28.37 3.40
N GLN A 32 6.27 27.53 4.40
CA GLN A 32 5.24 26.67 5.00
C GLN A 32 4.19 27.48 5.76
N PRO A 33 2.90 27.10 5.68
CA PRO A 33 1.91 27.63 6.60
C PRO A 33 2.36 27.32 8.03
N LYS A 34 2.40 28.34 8.89
CA LYS A 34 2.83 28.28 10.30
C LYS A 34 2.01 27.29 11.17
N ASP A 35 1.03 26.63 10.57
CA ASP A 35 0.13 25.67 11.21
C ASP A 35 0.74 24.25 11.29
N GLY A 36 1.97 24.04 10.77
CA GLY A 36 2.70 22.77 10.92
C GLY A 36 2.15 21.62 10.08
N VAL A 37 1.54 21.94 8.94
CA VAL A 37 0.89 20.96 8.05
C VAL A 37 1.76 20.71 6.83
N ILE A 38 2.18 19.45 6.65
CA ILE A 38 2.91 19.01 5.45
C ILE A 38 1.93 18.93 4.26
N PRO A 39 2.21 19.59 3.12
CA PRO A 39 1.39 19.48 1.92
C PRO A 39 1.32 18.05 1.38
N CYS A 40 0.15 17.63 0.86
CA CYS A 40 -0.05 16.30 0.29
C CYS A 40 0.93 15.95 -0.84
N ASP A 41 1.42 16.95 -1.59
CA ASP A 41 2.39 16.72 -2.65
C ASP A 41 3.77 16.32 -2.11
N LYS A 42 4.14 16.80 -0.92
CA LYS A 42 5.37 16.39 -0.24
C LYS A 42 5.29 14.97 0.31
N MET A 43 4.13 14.55 0.82
CA MET A 43 3.93 13.20 1.36
C MET A 43 4.28 12.09 0.35
N LYS A 44 4.19 12.36 -0.96
CA LYS A 44 4.56 11.41 -2.02
C LYS A 44 6.06 11.11 -2.06
N TYR A 45 6.88 12.02 -1.54
CA TYR A 45 8.34 11.95 -1.53
C TYR A 45 8.92 11.55 -0.17
N MET A 46 8.06 11.17 0.78
CA MET A 46 8.44 10.68 2.11
C MET A 46 8.53 9.15 2.09
N PRO A 47 9.70 8.56 1.76
CA PRO A 47 9.86 7.11 1.66
C PRO A 47 9.50 6.39 2.95
N TYR A 48 9.90 6.86 4.14
CA TYR A 48 9.64 6.12 5.37
C TYR A 48 8.15 6.08 5.71
N LEU A 49 7.44 7.20 5.54
CA LEU A 49 5.99 7.25 5.68
C LEU A 49 5.30 6.25 4.74
N ARG A 50 5.71 6.26 3.46
CA ARG A 50 5.14 5.36 2.45
C ARG A 50 5.41 3.90 2.77
N THR A 51 6.64 3.56 3.15
CA THR A 51 7.03 2.17 3.44
C THR A 51 6.26 1.58 4.62
N GLY A 52 6.02 2.37 5.67
CA GLY A 52 5.24 1.91 6.83
C GLY A 52 3.77 1.68 6.49
N LEU A 53 3.18 2.54 5.64
CA LEU A 53 1.83 2.35 5.15
C LEU A 53 1.70 1.11 4.27
N ASP A 54 2.57 0.98 3.27
CA ASP A 54 2.57 -0.14 2.33
C ASP A 54 2.75 -1.49 3.06
N GLU A 55 3.68 -1.56 4.02
CA GLU A 55 3.92 -2.78 4.80
C GLU A 55 2.78 -3.10 5.77
N SER A 56 2.16 -2.09 6.39
CA SER A 56 1.00 -2.31 7.25
C SER A 56 -0.20 -2.86 6.46
N LEU A 57 -0.43 -2.37 5.24
CA LEU A 57 -1.50 -2.83 4.36
C LEU A 57 -1.22 -4.23 3.82
N ARG A 58 0.06 -4.59 3.66
CA ARG A 58 0.50 -5.94 3.30
C ARG A 58 0.11 -6.96 4.39
N LEU A 59 0.42 -6.64 5.65
CA LEU A 59 0.20 -7.49 6.81
C LEU A 59 -1.26 -7.53 7.27
N PHE A 60 -1.92 -6.36 7.28
CA PHE A 60 -3.26 -6.17 7.77
C PHE A 60 -4.12 -5.55 6.65
N PRO A 61 -4.47 -6.34 5.61
CA PRO A 61 -5.31 -5.83 4.54
C PRO A 61 -6.70 -5.49 5.08
N THR A 62 -7.24 -4.36 4.65
CA THR A 62 -8.57 -3.87 5.08
C THR A 62 -9.71 -4.78 4.66
N THR A 63 -9.52 -5.57 3.59
CA THR A 63 -10.44 -6.62 3.17
C THR A 63 -9.67 -7.93 3.01
N PRO A 64 -9.98 -8.98 3.79
CA PRO A 64 -9.28 -10.26 3.68
C PRO A 64 -9.59 -11.01 2.37
N HIS A 65 -10.72 -10.68 1.73
CA HIS A 65 -11.22 -11.31 0.51
C HIS A 65 -11.38 -10.28 -0.62
N GLY A 66 -11.10 -10.70 -1.85
CA GLY A 66 -11.42 -9.91 -3.03
C GLY A 66 -12.93 -9.66 -3.15
N LEU A 67 -13.32 -8.53 -3.72
CA LEU A 67 -14.73 -8.28 -4.02
C LEU A 67 -15.22 -9.31 -5.04
N PRO A 68 -16.38 -9.95 -4.83
CA PRO A 68 -16.94 -10.86 -5.81
C PRO A 68 -17.29 -10.07 -7.07
N ARG A 69 -16.71 -10.44 -8.20
CA ARG A 69 -17.10 -9.91 -9.52
C ARG A 69 -18.21 -10.79 -10.08
N GLU A 70 -19.28 -10.17 -10.57
CA GLU A 70 -20.25 -10.90 -11.40
C GLU A 70 -19.60 -11.24 -12.75
N ILE A 71 -19.52 -12.53 -13.05
CA ILE A 71 -18.99 -13.03 -14.32
C ILE A 71 -20.20 -13.13 -15.28
N PRO A 72 -20.19 -12.45 -16.44
CA PRO A 72 -21.22 -12.66 -17.44
C PRO A 72 -21.22 -14.13 -17.90
N PRO A 73 -22.35 -14.68 -18.36
CA PRO A 73 -22.52 -16.12 -18.61
C PRO A 73 -21.57 -16.72 -19.65
N ASP A 74 -20.86 -15.91 -20.44
CA ASP A 74 -19.86 -16.31 -21.45
C ASP A 74 -18.41 -16.04 -20.99
N GLY A 75 -18.21 -15.66 -19.73
CA GLY A 75 -16.92 -15.32 -19.14
C GLY A 75 -16.16 -16.52 -18.57
N ILE A 76 -14.83 -16.50 -18.70
CA ILE A 76 -13.93 -17.53 -18.18
C ILE A 76 -14.01 -17.55 -16.63
N GLN A 77 -14.44 -18.67 -16.03
CA GLN A 77 -14.57 -18.85 -14.57
C GLN A 77 -13.24 -18.68 -13.80
N GLU A 78 -12.10 -18.84 -14.48
CA GLU A 78 -10.74 -18.61 -13.95
C GLU A 78 -10.52 -17.18 -13.44
N ALA A 79 -11.38 -16.22 -13.82
CA ALA A 79 -11.30 -14.82 -13.36
C ALA A 79 -11.72 -14.60 -11.90
N PHE A 80 -12.36 -15.59 -11.24
CA PHE A 80 -12.71 -15.49 -9.83
C PHE A 80 -11.47 -15.57 -8.92
N LEU A 81 -10.47 -16.35 -9.33
CA LEU A 81 -9.25 -16.53 -8.55
C LEU A 81 -8.36 -15.29 -8.61
N LEU A 82 -8.27 -14.59 -9.75
CA LEU A 82 -7.31 -13.50 -9.92
C LEU A 82 -7.52 -12.31 -8.98
N LEU A 83 -8.77 -12.09 -8.50
CA LEU A 83 -9.13 -10.96 -7.66
C LEU A 83 -9.19 -11.29 -6.16
N CYS A 84 -9.30 -12.57 -5.80
CA CYS A 84 -9.21 -13.04 -4.40
C CYS A 84 -7.76 -13.20 -3.90
N LEU A 85 -6.78 -13.12 -4.80
CA LEU A 85 -5.38 -13.37 -4.51
C LEU A 85 -4.55 -12.23 -3.87
N PRO A 86 -4.95 -10.94 -3.74
CA PRO A 86 -4.06 -9.90 -3.21
C PRO A 86 -3.50 -10.27 -1.84
N SER A 87 -4.37 -10.64 -0.89
CA SER A 87 -4.01 -11.04 0.47
C SER A 87 -3.17 -12.32 0.52
N SER A 88 -3.43 -13.29 -0.35
CA SER A 88 -2.65 -14.52 -0.44
C SER A 88 -1.25 -14.31 -1.03
N ARG A 89 -1.09 -13.37 -1.97
CA ARG A 89 0.20 -13.02 -2.58
C ARG A 89 1.06 -12.16 -1.67
N THR A 90 0.43 -11.27 -0.89
CA THR A 90 1.12 -10.43 0.10
C THR A 90 1.51 -11.21 1.36
N GLY A 91 0.77 -12.27 1.69
CA GLY A 91 1.06 -13.19 2.79
C GLY A 91 1.93 -14.40 2.42
N SER A 92 2.26 -14.63 1.14
CA SER A 92 3.05 -15.78 0.74
C SER A 92 4.55 -15.58 1.02
N SER A 93 5.16 -16.57 1.68
CA SER A 93 6.61 -16.60 1.90
C SER A 93 7.43 -16.69 0.61
N GLN A 94 6.79 -17.08 -0.49
CA GLN A 94 7.38 -17.16 -1.83
C GLN A 94 7.64 -15.78 -2.43
N ASN A 95 6.75 -14.82 -2.19
CA ASN A 95 6.88 -13.45 -2.69
C ASN A 95 7.55 -12.53 -1.66
N PHE A 96 7.29 -12.78 -0.37
CA PHE A 96 7.79 -11.98 0.74
C PHE A 96 8.54 -12.87 1.74
N PRO A 97 9.89 -12.93 1.71
CA PRO A 97 10.64 -13.58 2.77
C PRO A 97 10.31 -12.93 4.12
N ARG A 98 10.01 -13.76 5.14
CA ARG A 98 9.48 -13.35 6.46
C ARG A 98 8.18 -12.55 6.37
N ALA A 99 7.21 -13.07 5.61
CA ALA A 99 5.92 -12.43 5.37
C ALA A 99 5.11 -12.10 6.65
N ASP A 100 5.40 -12.74 7.77
CA ASP A 100 4.75 -12.52 9.07
C ASP A 100 5.32 -11.33 9.86
N GLN A 101 6.49 -10.81 9.46
CA GLN A 101 7.18 -9.72 10.14
C GLN A 101 6.97 -8.41 9.39
N ASP A 102 6.89 -7.30 10.15
CA ASP A 102 6.94 -5.94 9.59
C ASP A 102 8.38 -5.60 9.23
N ILE A 103 8.64 -5.51 7.93
CA ILE A 103 9.94 -5.11 7.37
C ILE A 103 9.70 -3.93 6.44
N SER A 104 9.50 -2.73 7.02
CA SER A 104 9.23 -1.51 6.25
C SER A 104 10.36 -1.21 5.25
N GLU A 105 11.63 -1.50 5.62
CA GLU A 105 12.79 -1.28 4.74
C GLU A 105 12.75 -2.07 3.42
N ARG A 106 11.92 -3.12 3.30
CA ARG A 106 11.80 -3.90 2.06
C ARG A 106 11.20 -3.10 0.89
N TRP A 107 10.49 -2.01 1.21
CA TRP A 107 9.87 -1.13 0.23
C TRP A 107 10.83 -0.04 -0.26
N LEU A 108 12.02 0.05 0.33
CA LEU A 108 13.05 0.99 -0.09
C LEU A 108 13.81 0.47 -1.33
N GLY A 109 14.29 1.39 -2.15
CA GLY A 109 15.12 1.07 -3.31
C GLY A 109 14.36 0.54 -4.53
N GLU A 110 15.09 -0.14 -5.41
CA GLU A 110 14.57 -0.62 -6.70
C GLU A 110 13.67 -1.85 -6.52
N GLU A 111 13.97 -2.71 -5.54
CA GLU A 111 13.15 -3.87 -5.20
C GLU A 111 11.75 -3.45 -4.75
N GLY A 112 11.62 -2.40 -3.93
CA GLY A 112 10.33 -1.86 -3.49
C GLY A 112 9.41 -1.41 -4.63
N LYS A 113 9.98 -0.89 -5.72
CA LYS A 113 9.20 -0.50 -6.91
C LYS A 113 8.55 -1.70 -7.60
N SER A 114 9.24 -2.83 -7.64
CA SER A 114 8.67 -4.08 -8.16
C SER A 114 7.53 -4.59 -7.27
N LEU A 115 7.67 -4.41 -5.94
CA LEU A 115 6.71 -4.86 -4.95
C LEU A 115 5.40 -4.06 -4.94
N GLN A 116 5.45 -2.77 -5.32
CA GLN A 116 4.27 -1.90 -5.42
C GLN A 116 3.14 -2.50 -6.28
N SER A 117 3.51 -3.27 -7.32
CA SER A 117 2.54 -3.93 -8.20
C SER A 117 1.65 -4.94 -7.48
N PHE A 118 2.11 -5.50 -6.35
CA PHE A 118 1.31 -6.44 -5.56
C PHE A 118 0.30 -5.74 -4.64
N ILE A 119 0.55 -4.49 -4.23
CA ILE A 119 -0.39 -3.68 -3.42
C ILE A 119 -1.46 -3.02 -4.28
N LEU A 120 -1.13 -2.61 -5.52
CA LEU A 120 -2.08 -1.96 -6.42
C LEU A 120 -3.32 -2.80 -6.78
N ALA A 121 -3.32 -4.10 -6.49
CA ALA A 121 -4.52 -4.93 -6.61
C ALA A 121 -5.65 -4.53 -5.63
N PHE A 122 -5.34 -3.84 -4.52
CA PHE A 122 -6.34 -3.33 -3.57
C PHE A 122 -7.13 -2.13 -4.13
N PHE A 123 -6.50 -1.26 -4.90
CA PHE A 123 -7.18 -0.18 -5.61
C PHE A 123 -7.61 -0.72 -6.96
N SER A 124 -8.78 -1.35 -7.00
CA SER A 124 -9.38 -1.89 -8.21
C SER A 124 -9.18 -0.94 -9.39
N ARG A 125 -8.34 -1.33 -10.35
CA ARG A 125 -8.25 -0.69 -11.66
C ARG A 125 -9.57 -0.99 -12.37
N GLY A 126 -10.54 -0.10 -12.19
CA GLY A 126 -11.76 -0.08 -12.95
C GLY A 126 -11.42 0.33 -14.38
N ASP A 127 -10.99 -0.63 -15.19
CA ASP A 127 -11.01 -0.45 -16.63
C ASP A 127 -12.49 -0.27 -16.99
N GLY A 128 -12.85 0.98 -17.34
CA GLY A 128 -14.20 1.39 -17.69
C GLY A 128 -14.73 0.50 -18.81
N LEU A 129 -15.56 -0.47 -18.45
CA LEU A 129 -16.32 -1.26 -19.39
C LEU A 129 -17.25 -0.32 -20.15
N HIS A 130 -16.97 -0.15 -21.43
CA HIS A 130 -17.90 0.40 -22.40
C HIS A 130 -19.14 -0.50 -22.42
N TRP A 131 -20.23 -0.02 -21.82
CA TRP A 131 -21.52 -0.71 -21.88
C TRP A 131 -22.01 -0.73 -23.33
N PRO A 132 -22.30 -1.90 -23.93
CA PRO A 132 -22.94 -1.93 -25.22
C PRO A 132 -24.35 -1.36 -25.05
N GLN A 133 -24.62 -0.21 -25.66
CA GLN A 133 -25.98 0.30 -25.79
C GLN A 133 -26.75 -0.66 -26.69
N HIS A 134 -27.69 -1.40 -26.10
CA HIS A 134 -28.65 -2.18 -26.85
C HIS A 134 -29.60 -1.22 -27.60
N GLN A 135 -29.59 -1.31 -28.93
CA GLN A 135 -30.64 -0.79 -29.83
C GLN A 135 -31.85 -1.72 -29.81
#